data_AF-A0A2D6M881-F1
#
_entry.id   AF-A0A2D6M881-F1
#
_cell.length_a   1.000
_cell.length_b   1.000
_cell.length_c   1.000
_cell.angle_alpha   90.00
_cell.angle_beta   90.00
_cell.angle_gamma   90.00
#
_symmetry.space_group_name_H-M   'P 1'
#
loop_
_entity.id
_entity.type
_entity.pdbx_description
1 polymer ?
#
loop_
_entity_poly.entity_id
_entity_poly.type
_entity_poly.pdbx_seq_one_letter_code
_entity_poly.pdbx_strand_id
1 'polypeptide(L)'
;MALYADLQLVRPELLLPPLRMACRVATTADIADLAAGAPDNVDGINPVAQYDWVLVKSQTDASENGIYEVTTLGTGADGVWTRRHDLDNTNEIRAGIIVFVMQGTANAGKMYGLDYAASYTLDTTDLDWTEITEPKSNRSASVAPVATDDSGSGYAVGSRWFDTTADKEYVCLDATATAAVWTETTQGGGGGTPGGADTQVQFNDSGSFGGDADFTWDKTTNELEFSTDAKVKFGGSNWHERYGSVSTGHYSIQLDANNNQSDAKFGIYSNSSTLEAGTELYRVQEDGNIGLNGADTFGTNAAGVLGIKAGTAPTTQPADIVQEWVDDYDGAGTAAMHLMTEQGATLIFAGKEGTQHTLKFTKSFTDDETLTLPSPTTTGYLLVSAGDAEAGGFFGVGTSMTQDYTTGMAIMNADMDGNVDLYYDTGVLTLKNRLGATRVLTVTYCFD
;
A
#
# COMPACT_ATOMS: atom_id res chain seq x y z
N MET A 1 96.23 -43.87 6.06
CA MET A 1 95.41 -42.65 5.95
C MET A 1 93.97 -43.09 5.97
N ALA A 2 93.31 -42.83 7.10
CA ALA A 2 92.00 -43.33 7.45
C ALA A 2 90.90 -42.69 6.59
N LEU A 3 89.92 -43.49 6.16
CA LEU A 3 88.53 -43.05 5.98
C LEU A 3 87.62 -44.28 5.84
N TYR A 4 87.31 -44.90 6.97
CA TYR A 4 86.16 -45.80 7.14
C TYR A 4 85.56 -45.42 8.49
N ALA A 5 84.76 -44.37 8.50
CA ALA A 5 84.03 -43.92 9.67
C ALA A 5 82.70 -43.30 9.21
N ASP A 6 81.63 -43.77 9.86
CA ASP A 6 80.29 -43.20 9.91
C ASP A 6 79.50 -43.07 8.62
N LEU A 7 79.04 -44.21 8.13
CA LEU A 7 77.64 -44.30 7.71
C LEU A 7 76.88 -45.14 8.76
N GLN A 8 76.76 -44.60 9.98
CA GLN A 8 75.74 -45.08 10.90
C GLN A 8 74.39 -44.78 10.27
N LEU A 9 73.60 -45.85 10.17
CA LEU A 9 72.21 -45.91 9.80
C LEU A 9 71.42 -44.74 10.41
N VAL A 10 71.25 -43.66 9.65
CA VAL A 10 70.27 -42.63 9.99
C VAL A 10 68.92 -43.30 9.79
N ARG A 11 68.30 -43.69 10.90
CA ARG A 11 66.92 -44.18 11.01
C ARG A 11 65.99 -43.40 10.04
N PRO A 12 65.20 -44.07 9.18
CA PRO A 12 64.42 -43.39 8.14
C PRO A 12 63.29 -42.49 8.65
N GLU A 13 63.08 -42.39 9.96
CA GLU A 13 61.89 -41.79 10.56
C GLU A 13 62.00 -40.27 10.78
N LEU A 14 63.15 -39.64 10.52
CA LEU A 14 63.37 -38.22 10.85
C LEU A 14 63.05 -37.22 9.72
N LEU A 15 62.31 -37.59 8.68
CA LEU A 15 61.89 -36.64 7.65
C LEU A 15 60.54 -36.97 7.01
N LEU A 16 59.50 -37.13 7.83
CA LEU A 16 58.11 -37.02 7.34
C LEU A 16 57.37 -36.01 8.24
N PRO A 17 56.64 -35.01 7.68
CA PRO A 17 55.64 -34.25 8.46
C PRO A 17 54.67 -35.25 9.11
N PRO A 18 53.94 -34.93 10.21
CA PRO A 18 53.25 -35.94 11.02
C PRO A 18 52.36 -36.82 10.15
N LEU A 19 52.91 -37.96 9.73
CA LEU A 19 52.17 -38.99 9.05
C LEU A 19 51.31 -39.59 10.14
N ARG A 20 50.00 -39.61 9.91
CA ARG A 20 49.03 -40.27 10.77
C ARG A 20 49.63 -41.60 11.25
N MET A 21 49.97 -41.67 12.53
CA MET A 21 50.59 -42.85 13.11
C MET A 21 49.52 -43.93 13.15
N ALA A 22 49.81 -45.13 12.66
CA ALA A 22 48.86 -46.23 12.69
C ALA A 22 49.23 -47.19 13.82
N CYS A 23 48.38 -47.33 14.83
CA CYS A 23 48.50 -48.40 15.81
C CYS A 23 47.73 -49.62 15.29
N ARG A 24 48.26 -50.82 15.52
CA ARG A 24 47.55 -52.03 15.12
C ARG A 24 46.25 -52.19 15.91
N VAL A 25 46.30 -51.88 17.20
CA VAL A 25 45.17 -52.04 18.13
C VAL A 25 45.22 -50.97 19.22
N ALA A 26 44.10 -50.74 19.89
CA ALA A 26 43.99 -49.84 21.04
C ALA A 26 43.43 -50.55 22.26
N THR A 27 43.87 -50.15 23.46
CA THR A 27 43.39 -50.76 24.70
C THR A 27 41.92 -50.42 24.96
N THR A 28 41.17 -51.39 25.49
CA THR A 28 39.77 -51.23 25.92
C THR A 28 39.63 -51.18 27.45
N ALA A 29 40.72 -51.42 28.17
CA ALA A 29 40.78 -51.46 29.63
C ALA A 29 42.20 -51.14 30.10
N ASP A 30 42.35 -50.98 31.41
CA ASP A 30 43.60 -50.80 32.13
C ASP A 30 44.54 -52.01 31.98
N ILE A 31 45.84 -51.74 31.91
CA ILE A 31 46.89 -52.76 31.90
C ILE A 31 47.76 -52.55 33.14
N ALA A 32 47.68 -53.51 34.06
CA ALA A 32 48.27 -53.39 35.40
C ALA A 32 49.79 -53.15 35.43
N ASP A 33 50.53 -53.65 34.44
CA ASP A 33 51.97 -53.40 34.31
C ASP A 33 52.37 -53.44 32.83
N LEU A 34 52.62 -52.28 32.23
CA LEU A 34 53.04 -52.19 30.83
C LEU A 34 54.45 -52.75 30.59
N ALA A 35 55.33 -52.72 31.60
CA ALA A 35 56.73 -53.05 31.45
C ALA A 35 57.06 -54.53 31.73
N ALA A 36 56.20 -55.25 32.46
CA ALA A 36 56.42 -56.66 32.77
C ALA A 36 55.14 -57.52 32.86
N GLY A 37 53.95 -56.94 32.65
CA GLY A 37 52.67 -57.62 32.78
C GLY A 37 51.68 -57.34 31.65
N ALA A 38 52.17 -56.91 30.49
CA ALA A 38 51.30 -56.54 29.37
C ALA A 38 50.62 -57.78 28.76
N PRO A 39 49.38 -57.66 28.26
CA PRO A 39 48.61 -58.80 27.74
C PRO A 39 49.09 -59.23 26.35
N ASP A 40 48.81 -60.48 26.00
CA ASP A 40 49.07 -61.02 24.65
C ASP A 40 47.89 -60.80 23.68
N ASN A 41 46.74 -60.34 24.18
CA ASN A 41 45.54 -60.01 23.42
C ASN A 41 44.96 -58.65 23.87
N VAL A 42 44.67 -57.80 22.89
CA VAL A 42 44.05 -56.48 23.09
C VAL A 42 42.90 -56.38 22.11
N ASP A 43 41.69 -56.05 22.57
CA ASP A 43 40.51 -55.86 21.71
C ASP A 43 40.27 -57.03 20.71
N GLY A 44 40.61 -58.27 21.12
CA GLY A 44 40.49 -59.47 20.29
C GLY A 44 41.65 -59.72 19.32
N ILE A 45 42.71 -58.91 19.34
CA ILE A 45 43.88 -59.01 18.47
C ILE A 45 45.14 -59.32 19.29
N ASN A 46 45.94 -60.28 18.82
CA ASN A 46 47.28 -60.53 19.36
C ASN A 46 48.32 -59.68 18.59
N PRO A 47 48.83 -58.57 19.16
CA PRO A 47 49.85 -57.76 18.51
C PRO A 47 51.17 -58.56 18.36
N VAL A 48 52.01 -58.20 17.40
CA VAL A 48 53.28 -58.88 17.09
C VAL A 48 54.42 -58.05 17.63
N ALA A 49 55.29 -58.71 18.39
CA ALA A 49 56.47 -58.06 18.96
C ALA A 49 57.39 -57.45 17.89
N GLN A 50 57.97 -56.28 18.15
CA GLN A 50 58.87 -55.50 17.30
C GLN A 50 58.28 -54.94 16.00
N TYR A 51 57.00 -55.19 15.71
CA TYR A 51 56.35 -54.73 14.48
C TYR A 51 55.07 -53.94 14.73
N ASP A 52 54.37 -54.20 15.82
CA ASP A 52 53.09 -53.56 16.09
C ASP A 52 53.19 -52.52 17.20
N TRP A 53 52.48 -51.43 16.99
CA TRP A 53 52.22 -50.42 18.00
C TRP A 53 50.82 -50.55 18.55
N VAL A 54 50.69 -50.34 19.85
CA VAL A 54 49.42 -50.33 20.58
C VAL A 54 49.17 -48.91 21.06
N LEU A 55 47.97 -48.38 20.77
CA LEU A 55 47.50 -47.18 21.44
C LEU A 55 46.99 -47.56 22.83
N VAL A 56 47.76 -47.22 23.85
CA VAL A 56 47.37 -47.35 25.25
C VAL A 56 46.61 -46.08 25.65
N LYS A 57 45.29 -46.18 25.78
CA LYS A 57 44.39 -45.03 26.00
C LYS A 57 43.42 -45.22 27.15
N SER A 58 43.62 -46.25 27.96
CA SER A 58 42.63 -46.70 28.95
C SER A 58 43.28 -47.09 30.28
N GLN A 59 44.44 -46.52 30.59
CA GLN A 59 45.04 -46.65 31.91
C GLN A 59 44.26 -45.87 32.97
N THR A 60 44.31 -46.37 34.20
CA THR A 60 43.77 -45.70 35.38
C THR A 60 44.56 -44.43 35.69
N ASP A 61 45.89 -44.48 35.56
CA ASP A 61 46.74 -43.29 35.53
C ASP A 61 46.92 -42.85 34.08
N ALA A 62 46.24 -41.76 33.69
CA ALA A 62 46.24 -41.30 32.31
C ALA A 62 47.61 -40.77 31.86
N SER A 63 48.55 -40.48 32.77
CA SER A 63 49.92 -40.11 32.40
C SER A 63 50.72 -41.29 31.78
N GLU A 64 50.24 -42.52 32.00
CA GLU A 64 50.76 -43.75 31.39
C GLU A 64 50.16 -44.04 30.00
N ASN A 65 49.14 -43.30 29.56
CA ASN A 65 48.63 -43.45 28.20
C ASN A 65 49.66 -43.01 27.17
N GLY A 66 49.55 -43.50 25.93
CA GLY A 66 50.49 -43.20 24.86
C GLY A 66 50.52 -44.27 23.78
N ILE A 67 51.50 -44.19 22.90
CA ILE A 67 51.75 -45.21 21.90
C ILE A 67 52.90 -46.09 22.39
N TYR A 68 52.67 -47.40 22.41
CA TYR A 68 53.63 -48.38 22.91
C TYR A 68 54.03 -49.34 21.79
N GLU A 69 55.32 -49.65 21.73
CA GLU A 69 55.85 -50.77 20.97
C GLU A 69 55.72 -52.06 21.78
N VAL A 70 55.23 -53.12 21.15
CA VAL A 70 55.24 -54.44 21.76
C VAL A 70 56.65 -55.00 21.68
N THR A 71 57.44 -54.83 22.75
CA THR A 71 58.83 -55.32 22.78
C THR A 71 58.88 -56.83 22.97
N THR A 72 58.00 -57.38 23.82
CA THR A 72 57.76 -58.81 23.99
C THR A 72 56.26 -59.03 24.20
N LEU A 73 55.63 -59.90 23.41
CA LEU A 73 54.17 -60.15 23.54
C LEU A 73 53.81 -60.91 24.82
N GLY A 74 54.67 -61.82 25.26
CA GLY A 74 54.38 -62.73 26.37
C GLY A 74 53.38 -63.84 25.99
N THR A 75 52.75 -64.40 27.01
CA THR A 75 51.78 -65.50 26.98
C THR A 75 50.47 -65.16 27.70
N GLY A 76 50.27 -63.87 28.04
CA GLY A 76 48.99 -63.34 28.52
C GLY A 76 49.07 -62.30 29.63
N ALA A 77 50.13 -62.28 30.42
CA ALA A 77 50.31 -61.31 31.53
C ALA A 77 51.79 -61.14 31.93
N ASP A 78 52.70 -61.33 30.97
CA ASP A 78 54.16 -61.29 31.12
C ASP A 78 54.81 -60.57 29.91
N GLY A 79 54.00 -59.86 29.12
CA GLY A 79 54.46 -59.04 28.03
C GLY A 79 55.21 -57.80 28.52
N VAL A 80 56.11 -57.31 27.67
CA VAL A 80 56.90 -56.09 27.89
C VAL A 80 56.57 -55.14 26.76
N TRP A 81 55.90 -54.04 27.08
CA TRP A 81 55.61 -52.95 26.16
C TRP A 81 56.38 -51.71 26.59
N THR A 82 57.05 -51.07 25.65
CA THR A 82 57.83 -49.86 25.91
C THR A 82 57.20 -48.70 25.15
N ARG A 83 57.19 -47.50 25.74
CA ARG A 83 56.74 -46.32 25.01
C ARG A 83 57.52 -46.20 23.72
N ARG A 84 56.80 -45.85 22.65
CA ARG A 84 57.38 -45.70 21.32
C ARG A 84 58.39 -44.56 21.34
N HIS A 85 59.48 -44.73 20.58
CA HIS A 85 60.62 -43.82 20.61
C HIS A 85 60.32 -42.36 20.24
N ASP A 86 59.23 -42.09 19.52
CA ASP A 86 58.80 -40.74 19.15
C ASP A 86 57.79 -40.13 20.14
N LEU A 87 57.53 -40.82 21.27
CA LEU A 87 56.74 -40.37 22.41
C LEU A 87 57.34 -40.84 23.74
N ASP A 88 58.65 -41.07 23.78
CA ASP A 88 59.37 -41.51 24.98
C ASP A 88 60.02 -40.35 25.74
N ASN A 89 59.87 -39.12 25.24
CA ASN A 89 60.38 -37.91 25.85
C ASN A 89 59.31 -36.81 25.94
N THR A 90 59.31 -36.06 27.05
CA THR A 90 58.53 -34.82 27.25
C THR A 90 58.59 -33.86 26.06
N ASN A 91 59.76 -33.75 25.41
CA ASN A 91 59.97 -32.84 24.29
C ASN A 91 59.34 -33.32 22.97
N GLU A 92 58.83 -34.54 22.89
CA GLU A 92 58.25 -35.12 21.68
C GLU A 92 56.72 -35.11 21.73
N ILE A 93 56.16 -35.10 22.94
CA ILE A 93 54.71 -35.02 23.14
C ILE A 93 54.22 -33.60 22.78
N ARG A 94 53.31 -33.54 21.81
CA ARG A 94 52.69 -32.31 21.32
C ARG A 94 51.19 -32.53 21.13
N ALA A 95 50.40 -31.49 21.41
CA ALA A 95 48.97 -31.52 21.12
C ALA A 95 48.72 -31.72 19.62
N GLY A 96 47.66 -32.45 19.27
CA GLY A 96 47.28 -32.68 17.88
C GLY A 96 47.96 -33.89 17.20
N ILE A 97 48.62 -34.76 17.97
CA ILE A 97 48.97 -36.09 17.47
C ILE A 97 47.67 -36.86 17.20
N ILE A 98 47.54 -37.42 16.01
CA ILE A 98 46.40 -38.24 15.60
C ILE A 98 46.89 -39.63 15.23
N VAL A 99 46.22 -40.63 15.79
CA VAL A 99 46.49 -42.06 15.58
C VAL A 99 45.29 -42.71 14.93
N PHE A 100 45.51 -43.55 13.92
CA PHE A 100 44.51 -44.45 13.35
C PHE A 100 44.67 -45.86 13.91
N VAL A 101 43.58 -46.51 14.31
CA VAL A 101 43.60 -47.88 14.85
C VAL A 101 43.16 -48.87 13.76
N MET A 102 44.04 -49.78 13.38
CA MET A 102 43.83 -50.63 12.19
C MET A 102 42.91 -51.83 12.44
N GLN A 103 42.95 -52.43 13.63
CA GLN A 103 42.23 -53.67 13.97
C GLN A 103 41.69 -53.61 15.41
N GLY A 104 40.81 -54.56 15.74
CA GLY A 104 40.11 -54.62 17.02
C GLY A 104 38.61 -54.85 16.84
N THR A 105 37.93 -55.33 17.87
CA THR A 105 36.48 -55.49 17.87
C THR A 105 35.79 -54.15 18.11
N ALA A 106 36.29 -53.36 19.06
CA ALA A 106 35.71 -52.08 19.46
C ALA A 106 36.35 -50.87 18.77
N ASN A 107 37.65 -50.93 18.45
CA ASN A 107 38.41 -49.76 18.04
C ASN A 107 38.86 -49.75 16.57
N ALA A 108 38.62 -50.82 15.79
CA ALA A 108 39.03 -50.86 14.39
C ALA A 108 38.43 -49.71 13.56
N GLY A 109 39.27 -49.03 12.79
CA GLY A 109 38.86 -47.94 11.90
C GLY A 109 38.68 -46.58 12.59
N LYS A 110 38.84 -46.50 13.90
CA LYS A 110 38.73 -45.26 14.66
C LYS A 110 40.01 -44.44 14.61
N MET A 111 39.86 -43.12 14.74
CA MET A 111 40.98 -42.21 14.97
C MET A 111 40.92 -41.66 16.39
N TYR A 112 42.07 -41.51 17.03
CA TYR A 112 42.20 -40.89 18.33
C TYR A 112 43.17 -39.71 18.23
N GLY A 113 42.79 -38.59 18.85
CA GLY A 113 43.63 -37.41 18.98
C GLY A 113 44.08 -37.22 20.43
N LEU A 114 45.34 -36.82 20.64
CA LEU A 114 45.78 -36.35 21.95
C LEU A 114 45.20 -34.96 22.23
N ASP A 115 44.39 -34.84 23.28
CA ASP A 115 43.71 -33.60 23.67
C ASP A 115 44.70 -32.53 24.09
N TYR A 116 44.37 -31.27 23.82
CA TYR A 116 45.25 -30.13 24.08
C TYR A 116 45.50 -29.88 25.57
N ALA A 117 46.78 -29.82 25.95
CA ALA A 117 47.25 -29.29 27.22
C ALA A 117 48.24 -28.13 27.01
N ALA A 118 48.33 -27.21 27.97
CA ALA A 118 49.25 -26.07 27.92
C ALA A 118 50.73 -26.50 27.89
N SER A 119 51.05 -27.63 28.51
CA SER A 119 52.34 -28.31 28.46
C SER A 119 52.14 -29.78 28.80
N TYR A 120 52.91 -30.67 28.17
CA TYR A 120 52.98 -32.06 28.57
C TYR A 120 54.30 -32.30 29.29
N THR A 121 54.27 -33.05 30.38
CA THR A 121 55.43 -33.67 31.00
C THR A 121 55.16 -35.17 31.05
N LEU A 122 56.07 -35.96 30.46
CA LEU A 122 55.96 -37.42 30.47
C LEU A 122 55.85 -37.93 31.91
N ASP A 123 55.03 -38.97 32.14
CA ASP A 123 54.82 -39.60 33.45
C ASP A 123 54.29 -38.64 34.54
N THR A 124 53.67 -37.53 34.15
CA THR A 124 53.13 -36.55 35.12
C THR A 124 51.86 -35.88 34.60
N THR A 125 51.84 -35.48 33.34
CA THR A 125 50.64 -34.92 32.71
C THR A 125 49.79 -36.06 32.17
N ASP A 126 48.49 -36.04 32.46
CA ASP A 126 47.52 -36.96 31.86
C ASP A 126 47.55 -36.83 30.32
N LEU A 127 47.66 -37.97 29.64
CA LEU A 127 47.67 -38.07 28.19
C LEU A 127 46.32 -38.58 27.72
N ASP A 128 45.36 -37.66 27.62
CA ASP A 128 43.98 -37.96 27.24
C ASP A 128 43.85 -38.14 25.73
N TRP A 129 43.51 -39.35 25.30
CA TRP A 129 43.28 -39.70 23.90
C TRP A 129 41.79 -39.81 23.61
N THR A 130 41.26 -38.84 22.88
CA THR A 130 39.83 -38.76 22.58
C THR A 130 39.54 -39.26 21.16
N GLU A 131 38.45 -40.02 21.01
CA GLU A 131 37.99 -40.50 19.70
C GLU A 131 37.58 -39.30 18.83
N ILE A 132 38.20 -39.19 17.65
CA ILE A 132 37.80 -38.21 16.64
C ILE A 132 36.60 -38.79 15.89
N THR A 133 35.40 -38.34 16.27
CA THR A 133 34.16 -38.72 15.61
C THR A 133 33.84 -37.73 14.51
N GLU A 134 34.01 -38.13 13.25
CA GLU A 134 33.61 -37.30 12.10
C GLU A 134 32.13 -37.51 11.79
N PRO A 135 31.29 -36.45 11.74
CA PRO A 135 29.90 -36.58 11.34
C PRO A 135 29.80 -37.15 9.93
N LYS A 136 29.10 -38.28 9.78
CA LYS A 136 28.94 -38.97 8.50
C LYS A 136 28.02 -38.19 7.56
N SER A 137 28.29 -38.25 6.26
CA SER A 137 27.44 -37.69 5.22
C SER A 137 26.94 -38.79 4.28
N ASN A 138 25.70 -39.23 4.45
CA ASN A 138 25.07 -40.23 3.58
C ASN A 138 24.47 -39.56 2.34
N ARG A 139 25.20 -39.59 1.22
CA ARG A 139 24.84 -38.89 -0.03
C ARG A 139 24.08 -39.75 -1.05
N SER A 140 23.74 -40.99 -0.69
CA SER A 140 23.18 -41.98 -1.62
C SER A 140 21.94 -42.67 -1.07
N ALA A 141 21.32 -42.15 -0.02
CA ALA A 141 20.09 -42.73 0.48
C ALA A 141 18.95 -42.50 -0.52
N SER A 142 18.06 -43.49 -0.63
CA SER A 142 16.85 -43.41 -1.45
C SER A 142 15.58 -43.25 -0.61
N VAL A 143 15.73 -43.13 0.71
CA VAL A 143 14.66 -42.95 1.69
C VAL A 143 15.16 -42.06 2.83
N ALA A 144 14.23 -41.47 3.58
CA ALA A 144 14.50 -40.71 4.79
C ALA A 144 15.18 -41.57 5.88
N PRO A 145 15.99 -40.97 6.77
CA PRO A 145 16.62 -41.69 7.86
C PRO A 145 15.57 -42.18 8.88
N VAL A 146 15.83 -43.31 9.51
CA VAL A 146 15.03 -43.90 10.59
C VAL A 146 15.80 -43.89 11.91
N ALA A 147 15.13 -44.25 13.02
CA ALA A 147 15.74 -44.23 14.36
C ALA A 147 16.96 -45.16 14.54
N THR A 148 17.15 -46.14 13.64
CA THR A 148 18.32 -47.05 13.62
C THR A 148 19.49 -46.52 12.78
N ASP A 149 19.32 -45.39 12.08
CA ASP A 149 20.41 -44.67 11.42
C ASP A 149 21.12 -43.80 12.46
N ASP A 150 21.86 -44.47 13.34
CA ASP A 150 22.34 -43.97 14.63
C ASP A 150 23.86 -44.17 14.82
N SER A 151 24.34 -44.04 16.06
CA SER A 151 25.74 -44.28 16.45
C SER A 151 26.24 -45.70 16.17
N GLY A 152 25.40 -46.72 16.24
CA GLY A 152 25.73 -48.09 15.82
C GLY A 152 25.97 -48.21 14.31
N SER A 153 25.33 -47.34 13.53
CA SER A 153 25.51 -47.21 12.07
C SER A 153 26.61 -46.20 11.67
N GLY A 154 27.36 -45.68 12.65
CA GLY A 154 28.46 -44.73 12.48
C GLY A 154 28.04 -43.28 12.26
N TYR A 155 26.81 -42.91 12.65
CA TYR A 155 26.34 -41.52 12.64
C TYR A 155 26.58 -40.87 14.01
N ALA A 156 26.81 -39.57 13.99
CA ALA A 156 26.94 -38.71 15.16
C ALA A 156 26.10 -37.45 14.99
N VAL A 157 25.89 -36.69 16.07
CA VAL A 157 25.28 -35.35 16.01
C VAL A 157 26.01 -34.49 14.96
N GLY A 158 25.27 -33.83 14.09
CA GLY A 158 25.80 -33.08 12.95
C GLY A 158 25.95 -33.89 11.66
N SER A 159 25.71 -35.21 11.68
CA SER A 159 25.72 -36.03 10.46
C SER A 159 24.65 -35.55 9.49
N ARG A 160 24.90 -35.74 8.19
CA ARG A 160 24.01 -35.31 7.10
C ARG A 160 23.48 -36.50 6.32
N TRP A 161 22.22 -36.44 5.94
CA TRP A 161 21.54 -37.48 5.19
C TRP A 161 20.83 -36.86 3.99
N PHE A 162 21.09 -37.38 2.80
CA PHE A 162 20.48 -36.93 1.54
C PHE A 162 19.57 -38.04 1.02
N ASP A 163 18.26 -37.84 1.12
CA ASP A 163 17.26 -38.65 0.43
C ASP A 163 17.16 -38.15 -1.02
N THR A 164 17.85 -38.85 -1.90
CA THR A 164 17.96 -38.53 -3.32
C THR A 164 16.69 -38.80 -4.13
N THR A 165 15.72 -39.51 -3.55
CA THR A 165 14.43 -39.79 -4.23
C THR A 165 13.40 -38.72 -3.89
N ALA A 166 13.38 -38.24 -2.66
CA ALA A 166 12.50 -37.17 -2.22
C ALA A 166 13.10 -35.76 -2.40
N ASP A 167 14.35 -35.65 -2.88
CA ASP A 167 15.15 -34.42 -2.91
C ASP A 167 15.21 -33.72 -1.54
N LYS A 168 15.40 -34.51 -0.47
CA LYS A 168 15.44 -34.04 0.92
C LYS A 168 16.79 -34.22 1.57
N GLU A 169 17.04 -33.38 2.56
CA GLU A 169 18.25 -33.35 3.37
C GLU A 169 17.84 -33.32 4.84
N TYR A 170 18.54 -34.10 5.65
CA TYR A 170 18.33 -34.19 7.09
C TYR A 170 19.65 -34.00 7.83
N VAL A 171 19.58 -33.48 9.06
CA VAL A 171 20.69 -33.40 10.02
C VAL A 171 20.38 -34.23 11.26
N CYS A 172 21.33 -35.03 11.71
CA CYS A 172 21.23 -35.79 12.95
C CYS A 172 21.41 -34.85 14.13
N LEU A 173 20.41 -34.73 15.00
CA LEU A 173 20.48 -33.93 16.22
C LEU A 173 20.77 -34.79 17.46
N ASP A 174 20.44 -36.08 17.40
CA ASP A 174 20.74 -37.08 18.41
C ASP A 174 21.05 -38.41 17.71
N ALA A 175 22.19 -39.03 18.01
CA ALA A 175 22.61 -40.30 17.41
C ALA A 175 22.51 -41.48 18.38
N THR A 176 21.71 -41.36 19.46
CA THR A 176 21.50 -42.42 20.43
C THR A 176 21.11 -43.73 19.74
N ALA A 177 21.81 -44.81 20.08
CA ALA A 177 21.57 -46.12 19.48
C ALA A 177 20.10 -46.52 19.59
N THR A 178 19.52 -46.93 18.47
CA THR A 178 18.11 -47.29 18.23
C THR A 178 17.08 -46.17 18.43
N ALA A 179 17.53 -44.94 18.69
CA ALA A 179 16.67 -43.79 19.01
C ALA A 179 17.18 -42.49 18.37
N ALA A 180 17.84 -42.56 17.20
CA ALA A 180 18.36 -41.37 16.55
C ALA A 180 17.25 -40.39 16.14
N VAL A 181 17.52 -39.09 16.28
CA VAL A 181 16.63 -37.99 15.92
C VAL A 181 17.22 -37.21 14.75
N TRP A 182 16.47 -37.19 13.65
CA TRP A 182 16.83 -36.49 12.42
C TRP A 182 15.83 -35.38 12.11
N THR A 183 16.36 -34.21 11.75
CA THR A 183 15.55 -33.04 11.37
C THR A 183 15.76 -32.73 9.90
N GLU A 184 14.68 -32.60 9.14
CA GLU A 184 14.72 -32.17 7.72
C GLU A 184 15.18 -30.70 7.62
N THR A 185 16.18 -30.43 6.77
CA THR A 185 16.81 -29.10 6.61
C THR A 185 16.62 -28.49 5.22
N THR A 186 15.97 -29.18 4.29
CA THR A 186 15.83 -28.73 2.89
C THR A 186 15.02 -27.44 2.72
N GLN A 187 14.35 -26.97 3.78
CA GLN A 187 13.38 -25.87 3.77
C GLN A 187 12.34 -25.98 2.64
N GLY A 188 11.12 -26.38 3.01
CA GLY A 188 9.95 -25.85 2.34
C GLY A 188 9.89 -24.36 2.63
N GLY A 189 10.15 -23.51 1.62
CA GLY A 189 9.80 -22.10 1.70
C GLY A 189 8.37 -21.97 2.20
N GLY A 190 8.10 -20.97 3.04
CA GLY A 190 6.78 -20.75 3.66
C GLY A 190 5.70 -20.53 2.62
N GLY A 191 5.22 -21.62 2.02
CA GLY A 191 4.10 -21.68 1.10
C GLY A 191 2.82 -21.71 1.90
N GLY A 192 2.54 -20.62 2.62
CA GLY A 192 1.18 -20.39 3.06
C GLY A 192 0.32 -20.23 1.81
N THR A 193 -0.77 -20.99 1.71
CA THR A 193 -1.83 -20.67 0.76
C THR A 193 -2.33 -19.26 1.09
N PRO A 194 -2.37 -18.30 0.15
CA PRO A 194 -3.01 -17.01 0.37
C PRO A 194 -4.43 -17.21 0.90
N GLY A 195 -4.89 -16.36 1.81
CA GLY A 195 -6.24 -16.47 2.36
C GLY A 195 -7.30 -16.17 1.30
N GLY A 196 -8.43 -16.88 1.32
CA GLY A 196 -9.53 -16.60 0.39
C GLY A 196 -9.40 -17.22 -1.00
N ALA A 197 -10.30 -16.82 -1.90
CA ALA A 197 -10.37 -17.27 -3.29
C ALA A 197 -9.50 -16.41 -4.21
N ASP A 198 -9.28 -16.88 -5.45
CA ASP A 198 -8.60 -16.11 -6.49
C ASP A 198 -9.28 -14.74 -6.67
N THR A 199 -8.47 -13.71 -6.95
CA THR A 199 -8.85 -12.28 -7.00
C THR A 199 -9.08 -11.57 -5.66
N GLN A 200 -9.32 -12.28 -4.55
CA GLN A 200 -9.52 -11.64 -3.25
C GLN A 200 -8.22 -11.01 -2.72
N VAL A 201 -8.28 -9.74 -2.31
CA VAL A 201 -7.11 -9.02 -1.83
C VAL A 201 -6.75 -9.50 -0.41
N GLN A 202 -5.45 -9.74 -0.19
CA GLN A 202 -4.93 -10.18 1.10
C GLN A 202 -4.92 -9.06 2.13
N PHE A 203 -5.33 -9.38 3.35
CA PHE A 203 -5.20 -8.50 4.51
C PHE A 203 -4.74 -9.28 5.76
N ASN A 204 -4.42 -8.55 6.82
CA ASN A 204 -4.11 -9.14 8.11
C ASN A 204 -5.41 -9.39 8.88
N ASP A 205 -5.83 -10.66 8.95
CA ASP A 205 -6.95 -11.10 9.76
C ASP A 205 -6.42 -11.59 11.12
N SER A 206 -6.29 -10.65 12.06
CA SER A 206 -5.93 -10.95 13.45
C SER A 206 -4.62 -11.76 13.64
N GLY A 207 -3.62 -11.50 12.80
CA GLY A 207 -2.30 -12.16 12.82
C GLY A 207 -2.13 -13.25 11.76
N SER A 208 -3.15 -13.50 10.94
CA SER A 208 -3.11 -14.44 9.81
C SER A 208 -3.35 -13.71 8.48
N PHE A 209 -2.97 -14.33 7.36
CA PHE A 209 -3.40 -13.85 6.05
C PHE A 209 -4.87 -14.21 5.83
N GLY A 210 -5.72 -13.20 5.68
CA GLY A 210 -7.11 -13.34 5.26
C GLY A 210 -7.29 -12.83 3.83
N GLY A 211 -8.26 -13.38 3.11
CA GLY A 211 -8.76 -12.80 1.85
C GLY A 211 -10.14 -12.21 2.10
N ASP A 212 -10.40 -11.03 1.54
CA ASP A 212 -11.70 -10.38 1.66
C ASP A 212 -12.53 -10.66 0.42
N ALA A 213 -13.67 -11.32 0.60
CA ALA A 213 -14.56 -11.68 -0.49
C ALA A 213 -15.22 -10.47 -1.15
N ASP A 214 -15.34 -9.37 -0.41
CA ASP A 214 -15.94 -8.14 -0.89
C ASP A 214 -14.90 -7.16 -1.44
N PHE A 215 -13.61 -7.50 -1.43
CA PHE A 215 -12.54 -6.65 -1.95
C PHE A 215 -11.63 -7.43 -2.91
N THR A 216 -11.86 -7.26 -4.21
CA THR A 216 -11.21 -8.08 -5.24
C THR A 216 -10.40 -7.24 -6.24
N TRP A 217 -9.35 -7.85 -6.80
CA TRP A 217 -8.52 -7.30 -7.87
C TRP A 217 -8.50 -8.25 -9.07
N ASP A 218 -9.06 -7.79 -10.19
CA ASP A 218 -8.93 -8.48 -11.47
C ASP A 218 -7.80 -7.84 -12.29
N LYS A 219 -6.69 -8.56 -12.44
CA LYS A 219 -5.53 -8.12 -13.24
C LYS A 219 -5.79 -8.11 -14.74
N THR A 220 -6.81 -8.82 -15.21
CA THR A 220 -7.16 -8.94 -16.62
C THR A 220 -7.82 -7.67 -17.12
N THR A 221 -8.77 -7.16 -16.33
CA THR A 221 -9.46 -5.89 -16.60
C THR A 221 -8.76 -4.70 -15.93
N ASN A 222 -7.82 -4.96 -15.02
CA ASN A 222 -7.12 -3.96 -14.19
C ASN A 222 -8.12 -3.17 -13.32
N GLU A 223 -9.03 -3.90 -12.69
CA GLU A 223 -10.14 -3.38 -11.88
C GLU A 223 -10.03 -3.81 -10.42
N LEU A 224 -10.29 -2.86 -9.52
CA LEU A 224 -10.42 -3.06 -8.08
C LEU A 224 -11.90 -2.93 -7.73
N GLU A 225 -12.53 -4.00 -7.25
CA GLU A 225 -13.98 -4.05 -6.99
C GLU A 225 -14.27 -4.16 -5.49
N PHE A 226 -15.34 -3.47 -5.08
CA PHE A 226 -16.02 -3.69 -3.80
C PHE A 226 -17.44 -4.21 -4.06
N SER A 227 -17.74 -5.48 -3.76
CA SER A 227 -19.02 -6.11 -4.14
C SER A 227 -20.19 -5.83 -3.19
N THR A 228 -19.94 -5.14 -2.08
CA THR A 228 -20.94 -4.65 -1.12
C THR A 228 -20.77 -3.14 -0.90
N ASP A 229 -21.61 -2.53 -0.05
CA ASP A 229 -21.50 -1.12 0.37
C ASP A 229 -20.25 -0.88 1.26
N ALA A 230 -19.07 -1.24 0.76
CA ALA A 230 -17.81 -1.06 1.43
C ALA A 230 -17.45 0.44 1.44
N LYS A 231 -17.11 0.97 2.61
CA LYS A 231 -16.67 2.36 2.77
C LYS A 231 -15.18 2.47 2.51
N VAL A 232 -14.79 3.05 1.40
CA VAL A 232 -13.38 3.38 1.12
C VAL A 232 -13.00 4.65 1.87
N LYS A 233 -12.05 4.56 2.81
CA LYS A 233 -11.45 5.72 3.48
C LYS A 233 -10.11 6.04 2.86
N PHE A 234 -10.00 7.17 2.17
CA PHE A 234 -8.71 7.71 1.77
C PHE A 234 -8.10 8.45 2.96
N GLY A 235 -6.82 8.24 3.25
CA GLY A 235 -6.15 8.66 4.49
C GLY A 235 -5.94 10.18 4.71
N GLY A 236 -6.71 11.04 4.04
CA GLY A 236 -6.72 12.48 4.26
C GLY A 236 -8.12 12.93 4.69
N SER A 237 -8.20 13.99 5.50
CA SER A 237 -9.46 14.50 6.08
C SER A 237 -10.54 14.93 5.08
N ASN A 238 -10.30 14.81 3.77
CA ASN A 238 -11.22 15.22 2.71
C ASN A 238 -11.51 14.03 1.80
N TRP A 239 -12.79 13.71 1.66
CA TRP A 239 -13.29 12.76 0.67
C TRP A 239 -13.03 13.34 -0.72
N HIS A 240 -12.12 12.72 -1.48
CA HIS A 240 -11.99 12.97 -2.91
C HIS A 240 -12.50 11.75 -3.65
N GLU A 241 -13.81 11.73 -3.92
CA GLU A 241 -14.37 10.82 -4.90
C GLU A 241 -14.15 11.45 -6.29
N ARG A 242 -12.98 11.24 -6.88
CA ARG A 242 -12.70 11.68 -8.26
C ARG A 242 -13.42 10.74 -9.23
N TYR A 243 -14.61 11.13 -9.67
CA TYR A 243 -15.24 10.53 -10.85
C TYR A 243 -14.56 11.07 -12.13
N GLY A 244 -13.58 10.32 -12.65
CA GLY A 244 -13.21 10.35 -14.08
C GLY A 244 -12.18 11.40 -14.54
N SER A 245 -11.03 10.92 -15.02
CA SER A 245 -10.00 11.68 -15.74
C SER A 245 -10.08 11.38 -17.25
N VAL A 246 -10.49 12.34 -18.07
CA VAL A 246 -10.18 12.40 -19.52
C VAL A 246 -9.99 13.87 -19.94
N SER A 247 -8.95 14.16 -20.71
CA SER A 247 -8.47 15.46 -21.20
C SER A 247 -9.48 16.61 -21.45
N THR A 248 -9.09 17.81 -20.99
CA THR A 248 -9.54 19.19 -21.36
C THR A 248 -11.01 19.58 -21.07
N GLY A 249 -11.19 20.43 -20.05
CA GLY A 249 -12.44 21.13 -19.71
C GLY A 249 -13.32 20.35 -18.73
N HIS A 250 -13.18 20.59 -17.42
CA HIS A 250 -13.90 19.83 -16.40
C HIS A 250 -14.80 20.71 -15.53
N TYR A 251 -16.00 20.18 -15.27
CA TYR A 251 -16.89 20.54 -14.17
C TYR A 251 -16.74 19.45 -13.11
N SER A 252 -16.42 19.80 -11.85
CA SER A 252 -16.42 18.84 -10.75
C SER A 252 -17.77 18.87 -10.03
N ILE A 253 -18.34 17.69 -9.78
CA ILE A 253 -19.42 17.51 -8.80
C ILE A 253 -18.74 17.10 -7.51
N GLN A 254 -18.77 17.97 -6.51
CA GLN A 254 -18.20 17.68 -5.19
C GLN A 254 -19.33 17.69 -4.16
N LEU A 255 -19.54 16.54 -3.51
CA LEU A 255 -20.42 16.37 -2.36
C LEU A 255 -19.57 16.58 -1.09
N ASP A 256 -19.38 17.84 -0.68
CA ASP A 256 -18.64 18.13 0.55
C ASP A 256 -19.55 17.93 1.77
N ALA A 257 -19.61 16.69 2.25
CA ALA A 257 -20.04 16.40 3.61
C ALA A 257 -18.88 16.68 4.59
N ASN A 258 -18.43 17.94 4.66
CA ASN A 258 -17.44 18.36 5.65
C ASN A 258 -18.08 18.32 7.04
N ASN A 259 -17.81 17.25 7.80
CA ASN A 259 -18.27 17.07 9.18
C ASN A 259 -17.57 18.02 10.20
N ASN A 260 -17.15 19.22 9.78
CA ASN A 260 -16.51 20.19 10.67
C ASN A 260 -16.72 21.67 10.30
N GLN A 261 -17.65 21.98 9.41
CA GLN A 261 -18.36 23.25 9.41
C GLN A 261 -19.85 22.93 9.27
N SER A 262 -20.69 23.63 10.01
CA SER A 262 -22.16 23.53 9.98
C SER A 262 -22.75 24.10 8.67
N ASP A 263 -22.18 23.71 7.53
CA ASP A 263 -22.68 24.09 6.22
C ASP A 263 -22.28 23.03 5.17
N ALA A 264 -22.97 21.88 5.15
CA ALA A 264 -22.95 20.90 4.07
C ALA A 264 -23.33 21.57 2.73
N LYS A 265 -22.40 21.56 1.77
CA LYS A 265 -22.57 22.22 0.46
C LYS A 265 -22.52 21.22 -0.68
N PHE A 266 -23.44 21.37 -1.63
CA PHE A 266 -23.34 20.73 -2.95
C PHE A 266 -23.04 21.82 -3.97
N GLY A 267 -21.88 21.73 -4.66
CA GLY A 267 -21.41 22.77 -5.57
C GLY A 267 -20.92 22.25 -6.93
N ILE A 268 -21.10 23.06 -7.98
CA ILE A 268 -20.50 22.87 -9.31
C ILE A 268 -19.60 24.08 -9.61
N TYR A 269 -18.33 23.84 -9.95
CA TYR A 269 -17.33 24.89 -10.18
C TYR A 269 -16.90 24.93 -11.65
N SER A 270 -16.63 26.13 -12.19
CA SER A 270 -15.98 26.29 -13.50
C SER A 270 -14.47 26.40 -13.38
N ASN A 271 -13.77 25.50 -14.07
CA ASN A 271 -12.38 25.62 -14.52
C ASN A 271 -11.35 26.18 -13.52
N SER A 272 -11.18 25.53 -12.38
CA SER A 272 -9.98 25.71 -11.55
C SER A 272 -9.66 24.44 -10.79
N SER A 273 -8.41 23.99 -10.88
CA SER A 273 -7.84 22.84 -10.17
C SER A 273 -7.71 23.02 -8.65
N THR A 274 -8.14 24.18 -8.13
CA THR A 274 -8.15 24.49 -6.70
C THR A 274 -9.40 25.31 -6.36
N LEU A 275 -10.08 24.89 -5.29
CA LEU A 275 -11.35 25.40 -4.74
C LEU A 275 -11.42 26.93 -4.57
N GLU A 276 -10.27 27.60 -4.41
CA GLU A 276 -10.18 29.01 -4.03
C GLU A 276 -10.10 30.00 -5.21
N ALA A 277 -9.95 29.51 -6.45
CA ALA A 277 -9.62 30.38 -7.59
C ALA A 277 -10.66 30.42 -8.72
N GLY A 278 -11.63 29.49 -8.74
CA GLY A 278 -12.71 29.46 -9.75
C GLY A 278 -13.99 30.12 -9.25
N THR A 279 -14.78 30.70 -10.14
CA THR A 279 -16.14 31.16 -9.81
C THR A 279 -17.06 29.96 -9.57
N GLU A 280 -17.71 29.89 -8.42
CA GLU A 280 -18.73 28.87 -8.09
C GLU A 280 -19.96 29.08 -9.00
N LEU A 281 -20.39 28.08 -9.78
CA LEU A 281 -21.50 28.24 -10.74
C LEU A 281 -22.86 27.90 -10.15
N TYR A 282 -22.90 26.91 -9.25
CA TYR A 282 -24.10 26.42 -8.58
C TYR A 282 -23.72 26.00 -7.17
N ARG A 283 -24.54 26.34 -6.16
CA ARG A 283 -24.42 25.84 -4.79
C ARG A 283 -25.77 25.57 -4.15
N VAL A 284 -25.81 24.65 -3.18
CA VAL A 284 -26.90 24.45 -2.21
C VAL A 284 -26.32 24.55 -0.80
N GLN A 285 -26.94 25.34 0.08
CA GLN A 285 -26.53 25.56 1.48
C GLN A 285 -27.41 24.77 2.47
N GLU A 286 -27.00 24.66 3.74
CA GLU A 286 -27.76 23.92 4.77
C GLU A 286 -29.14 24.49 5.04
N ASP A 287 -29.31 25.80 4.91
CA ASP A 287 -30.59 26.49 5.04
C ASP A 287 -31.49 26.33 3.79
N GLY A 288 -31.04 25.55 2.80
CA GLY A 288 -31.75 25.31 1.54
C GLY A 288 -31.57 26.41 0.51
N ASN A 289 -30.75 27.44 0.77
CA ASN A 289 -30.46 28.47 -0.22
C ASN A 289 -29.70 27.87 -1.41
N ILE A 290 -30.08 28.29 -2.62
CA ILE A 290 -29.47 27.88 -3.88
C ILE A 290 -28.81 29.11 -4.51
N GLY A 291 -27.51 29.07 -4.78
CA GLY A 291 -26.78 30.18 -5.39
C GLY A 291 -26.25 29.85 -6.78
N LEU A 292 -26.41 30.77 -7.73
CA LEU A 292 -25.90 30.68 -9.09
C LEU A 292 -24.86 31.78 -9.37
N ASN A 293 -23.88 31.50 -10.25
CA ASN A 293 -22.88 32.46 -10.72
C ASN A 293 -22.09 33.18 -9.59
N GLY A 294 -21.79 32.45 -8.50
CA GLY A 294 -21.03 32.96 -7.37
C GLY A 294 -21.88 33.75 -6.37
N ALA A 295 -23.20 33.57 -6.38
CA ALA A 295 -24.09 34.02 -5.32
C ALA A 295 -23.85 33.20 -4.05
N ASP A 296 -22.91 33.66 -3.23
CA ASP A 296 -22.46 32.96 -2.02
C ASP A 296 -23.01 33.54 -0.71
N THR A 297 -23.55 34.75 -0.78
CA THR A 297 -24.01 35.54 0.35
C THR A 297 -25.50 35.81 0.23
N PHE A 298 -26.27 35.37 1.22
CA PHE A 298 -27.70 35.61 1.34
C PHE A 298 -27.98 36.50 2.55
N GLY A 299 -29.16 37.09 2.62
CA GLY A 299 -29.57 37.84 3.81
C GLY A 299 -29.49 36.95 5.06
N THR A 300 -29.18 37.53 6.23
CA THR A 300 -28.94 36.75 7.46
C THR A 300 -30.14 35.91 7.94
N ASN A 301 -31.34 36.16 7.41
CA ASN A 301 -32.57 35.43 7.72
C ASN A 301 -33.07 34.59 6.53
N ALA A 302 -32.32 34.52 5.43
CA ALA A 302 -32.73 33.83 4.22
C ALA A 302 -32.57 32.31 4.38
N ALA A 303 -33.61 31.56 4.06
CA ALA A 303 -33.60 30.10 3.99
C ALA A 303 -34.49 29.66 2.82
N GLY A 304 -34.04 28.68 2.03
CA GLY A 304 -34.75 28.20 0.84
C GLY A 304 -34.82 29.19 -0.33
N VAL A 305 -33.87 30.13 -0.43
CA VAL A 305 -33.86 31.20 -1.44
C VAL A 305 -32.99 30.84 -2.63
N LEU A 306 -33.49 31.08 -3.85
CA LEU A 306 -32.67 31.08 -5.07
C LEU A 306 -32.04 32.47 -5.28
N GLY A 307 -30.71 32.53 -5.34
CA GLY A 307 -29.93 33.74 -5.62
C GLY A 307 -29.14 33.59 -6.91
N ILE A 308 -29.14 34.64 -7.73
CA ILE A 308 -28.33 34.73 -8.96
C ILE A 308 -27.50 36.00 -8.85
N LYS A 309 -26.17 35.87 -8.93
CA LYS A 309 -25.28 37.03 -8.91
C LYS A 309 -25.25 37.69 -10.29
N ALA A 310 -25.19 39.03 -10.31
CA ALA A 310 -25.07 39.81 -11.53
C ALA A 310 -23.92 39.31 -12.42
N GLY A 311 -24.21 39.19 -13.72
CA GLY A 311 -23.30 38.70 -14.74
C GLY A 311 -23.38 39.56 -16.00
N THR A 312 -22.94 39.02 -17.14
CA THR A 312 -23.00 39.74 -18.41
C THR A 312 -24.35 39.52 -19.09
N ALA A 313 -25.05 40.60 -19.45
CA ALA A 313 -26.31 40.52 -20.20
C ALA A 313 -26.14 39.85 -21.58
N PRO A 314 -27.11 39.02 -22.03
CA PRO A 314 -27.10 38.40 -23.34
C PRO A 314 -27.29 39.45 -24.46
N THR A 315 -26.56 39.28 -25.56
CA THR A 315 -26.63 40.18 -26.75
C THR A 315 -27.35 39.56 -27.95
N THR A 316 -27.78 38.30 -27.84
CA THR A 316 -28.42 37.53 -28.90
C THR A 316 -29.68 36.87 -28.37
N GLN A 317 -30.66 36.59 -29.24
CA GLN A 317 -31.88 35.84 -28.91
C GLN A 317 -31.87 34.47 -29.62
N PRO A 318 -31.41 33.41 -28.95
CA PRO A 318 -31.47 32.06 -29.52
C PRO A 318 -32.92 31.64 -29.77
N ALA A 319 -33.17 30.94 -30.88
CA ALA A 319 -34.48 30.37 -31.18
C ALA A 319 -34.86 29.32 -30.12
N ASP A 320 -36.15 29.25 -29.79
CA ASP A 320 -36.77 28.29 -28.86
C ASP A 320 -36.27 28.36 -27.40
N ILE A 321 -35.68 29.48 -26.98
CA ILE A 321 -35.13 29.64 -25.62
C ILE A 321 -35.65 30.92 -24.96
N VAL A 322 -36.03 30.81 -23.68
CA VAL A 322 -36.18 31.95 -22.76
C VAL A 322 -34.89 32.05 -21.94
N GLN A 323 -34.32 33.25 -21.88
CA GLN A 323 -33.11 33.52 -21.11
C GLN A 323 -33.46 34.31 -19.84
N GLU A 324 -32.87 33.91 -18.72
CA GLU A 324 -32.95 34.60 -17.43
C GLU A 324 -31.55 35.02 -16.98
N TRP A 325 -31.39 36.27 -16.53
CA TRP A 325 -30.12 36.74 -15.99
C TRP A 325 -30.32 37.86 -14.98
N VAL A 326 -29.26 38.16 -14.24
CA VAL A 326 -29.15 39.34 -13.38
C VAL A 326 -28.03 40.23 -13.91
N ASP A 327 -28.29 41.53 -13.99
CA ASP A 327 -27.28 42.57 -14.26
C ASP A 327 -27.66 43.84 -13.47
N ASP A 328 -26.77 44.82 -13.45
CA ASP A 328 -26.97 46.12 -12.81
C ASP A 328 -27.86 47.04 -13.68
N TYR A 329 -29.05 47.43 -13.18
CA TYR A 329 -30.06 48.17 -13.95
C TYR A 329 -29.85 49.70 -13.98
N ASP A 330 -29.38 50.28 -12.87
CA ASP A 330 -29.17 51.73 -12.66
C ASP A 330 -27.75 52.01 -12.14
N GLY A 331 -26.76 51.36 -12.75
CA GLY A 331 -25.34 51.45 -12.38
C GLY A 331 -24.90 50.46 -11.31
N ALA A 332 -23.61 50.50 -10.96
CA ALA A 332 -22.99 49.45 -10.14
C ALA A 332 -23.73 49.17 -8.82
N GLY A 333 -24.10 47.91 -8.58
CA GLY A 333 -24.75 47.45 -7.35
C GLY A 333 -26.28 47.61 -7.32
N THR A 334 -26.93 47.66 -8.49
CA THR A 334 -28.39 47.79 -8.62
C THR A 334 -28.97 46.58 -9.35
N ALA A 335 -28.64 45.39 -8.82
CA ALA A 335 -29.03 44.12 -9.41
C ALA A 335 -30.55 44.05 -9.71
N ALA A 336 -30.88 43.73 -10.95
CA ALA A 336 -32.24 43.48 -11.41
C ALA A 336 -32.31 42.10 -12.06
N MET A 337 -33.48 41.47 -11.95
CA MET A 337 -33.74 40.21 -12.65
C MET A 337 -34.36 40.52 -14.01
N HIS A 338 -33.86 39.86 -15.05
CA HIS A 338 -34.30 40.01 -16.42
C HIS A 338 -34.76 38.67 -16.98
N LEU A 339 -35.80 38.69 -17.80
CA LEU A 339 -36.27 37.58 -18.63
C LEU A 339 -36.35 38.07 -20.07
N MET A 340 -35.81 37.31 -21.03
CA MET A 340 -35.89 37.60 -22.46
C MET A 340 -36.42 36.38 -23.22
N THR A 341 -37.36 36.61 -24.12
CA THR A 341 -37.82 35.57 -25.07
C THR A 341 -37.02 35.61 -26.36
N GLU A 342 -37.14 34.57 -27.20
CA GLU A 342 -36.52 34.55 -28.54
C GLU A 342 -36.93 35.72 -29.47
N GLN A 343 -38.04 36.41 -29.16
CA GLN A 343 -38.53 37.57 -29.91
C GLN A 343 -37.92 38.90 -29.40
N GLY A 344 -36.97 38.86 -28.46
CA GLY A 344 -36.26 40.03 -27.94
C GLY A 344 -37.02 40.85 -26.90
N ALA A 345 -38.29 40.52 -26.62
CA ALA A 345 -39.06 41.16 -25.56
C ALA A 345 -38.47 40.81 -24.18
N THR A 346 -38.23 41.84 -23.35
CA THR A 346 -37.70 41.69 -21.99
C THR A 346 -38.71 42.07 -20.92
N LEU A 347 -38.75 41.27 -19.85
CA LEU A 347 -39.38 41.61 -18.59
C LEU A 347 -38.29 41.84 -17.55
N ILE A 348 -38.36 42.97 -16.85
CA ILE A 348 -37.34 43.39 -15.88
C ILE A 348 -38.01 43.62 -14.53
N PHE A 349 -37.46 43.00 -13.49
CA PHE A 349 -37.82 43.24 -12.09
C PHE A 349 -36.70 44.04 -11.43
N ALA A 350 -36.94 45.35 -11.26
CA ALA A 350 -36.01 46.30 -10.65
C ALA A 350 -36.75 47.22 -9.67
N GLY A 351 -36.04 47.76 -8.67
CA GLY A 351 -36.58 48.75 -7.74
C GLY A 351 -35.57 49.17 -6.68
N LYS A 352 -35.72 50.40 -6.18
CA LYS A 352 -34.94 50.96 -5.06
C LYS A 352 -35.92 51.37 -3.97
N GLU A 353 -35.64 51.02 -2.72
CA GLU A 353 -36.47 51.45 -1.58
C GLU A 353 -36.67 52.98 -1.61
N GLY A 354 -37.93 53.42 -1.57
CA GLY A 354 -38.33 54.83 -1.73
C GLY A 354 -38.56 55.32 -3.16
N THR A 355 -38.50 54.44 -4.17
CA THR A 355 -38.78 54.74 -5.58
C THR A 355 -39.88 53.81 -6.10
N GLN A 356 -40.90 54.33 -6.80
CA GLN A 356 -42.03 53.55 -7.33
C GLN A 356 -41.57 52.33 -8.15
N HIS A 357 -42.15 51.17 -7.87
CA HIS A 357 -41.91 49.94 -8.63
C HIS A 357 -42.60 50.03 -9.99
N THR A 358 -41.86 49.78 -11.07
CA THR A 358 -42.39 49.88 -12.44
C THR A 358 -42.36 48.52 -13.12
N LEU A 359 -43.53 47.95 -13.40
CA LEU A 359 -43.66 46.78 -14.26
C LEU A 359 -43.84 47.28 -15.70
N LYS A 360 -42.79 47.12 -16.52
CA LYS A 360 -42.76 47.64 -17.89
C LYS A 360 -43.04 46.52 -18.88
N PHE A 361 -44.13 46.64 -19.63
CA PHE A 361 -44.43 45.79 -20.78
C PHE A 361 -44.12 46.56 -22.06
N THR A 362 -43.26 45.99 -22.91
CA THR A 362 -42.95 46.57 -24.23
C THR A 362 -43.40 45.60 -25.31
N LYS A 363 -44.30 46.05 -26.21
CA LYS A 363 -44.80 45.26 -27.34
C LYS A 363 -44.61 46.05 -28.63
N SER A 364 -43.98 45.45 -29.63
CA SER A 364 -43.94 45.98 -31.00
C SER A 364 -45.21 45.58 -31.74
N PHE A 365 -45.80 46.50 -32.50
CA PHE A 365 -47.03 46.26 -33.25
C PHE A 365 -47.01 46.96 -34.62
N THR A 366 -47.75 46.42 -35.58
CA THR A 366 -47.87 46.95 -36.95
C THR A 366 -49.29 47.38 -37.29
N ASP A 367 -50.29 46.82 -36.63
CA ASP A 367 -51.73 47.11 -36.82
C ASP A 367 -52.38 47.58 -35.49
N ASP A 368 -53.66 47.95 -35.51
CA ASP A 368 -54.43 48.30 -34.30
C ASP A 368 -54.35 47.18 -33.24
N GLU A 369 -54.16 47.57 -31.97
CA GLU A 369 -53.93 46.64 -30.86
C GLU A 369 -54.86 46.95 -29.68
N THR A 370 -55.33 45.90 -29.00
CA THR A 370 -56.17 46.02 -27.81
C THR A 370 -55.52 45.30 -26.65
N LEU A 371 -55.37 46.00 -25.52
CA LEU A 371 -54.85 45.45 -24.27
C LEU A 371 -55.94 45.52 -23.20
N THR A 372 -56.39 44.34 -22.74
CA THR A 372 -57.27 44.25 -21.57
C THR A 372 -56.43 44.35 -20.31
N LEU A 373 -56.68 45.37 -19.50
CA LEU A 373 -55.98 45.56 -18.24
C LEU A 373 -56.76 44.87 -17.12
N PRO A 374 -56.10 44.10 -16.23
CA PRO A 374 -56.77 43.55 -15.06
C PRO A 374 -57.28 44.70 -14.18
N SER A 375 -58.52 44.65 -13.73
CA SER A 375 -59.11 45.65 -12.83
C SER A 375 -58.31 45.69 -11.52
N PRO A 376 -57.60 46.78 -11.19
CA PRO A 376 -56.93 46.87 -9.90
C PRO A 376 -57.94 47.07 -8.77
N THR A 377 -57.64 46.50 -7.60
CA THR A 377 -58.44 46.67 -6.37
C THR A 377 -57.99 47.86 -5.51
N THR A 378 -56.96 48.61 -5.93
CA THR A 378 -56.36 49.77 -5.23
C THR A 378 -55.82 50.82 -6.22
N THR A 379 -55.65 52.06 -5.73
CA THR A 379 -55.22 53.24 -6.48
C THR A 379 -53.85 53.02 -7.14
N GLY A 380 -53.75 53.22 -8.46
CA GLY A 380 -52.50 53.14 -9.21
C GLY A 380 -52.56 54.03 -10.46
N TYR A 381 -51.41 54.41 -11.00
CA TYR A 381 -51.32 55.26 -12.19
C TYR A 381 -50.79 54.44 -13.37
N LEU A 382 -51.45 54.58 -14.52
CA LEU A 382 -51.03 53.95 -15.77
C LEU A 382 -50.30 54.99 -16.63
N LEU A 383 -49.01 54.76 -16.87
CA LEU A 383 -48.23 55.58 -17.81
C LEU A 383 -48.12 54.80 -19.12
N VAL A 384 -48.72 55.35 -20.19
CA VAL A 384 -48.69 54.76 -21.53
C VAL A 384 -47.94 55.70 -22.45
N SER A 385 -46.93 55.21 -23.16
CA SER A 385 -46.26 55.93 -24.24
C SER A 385 -46.16 55.07 -25.49
N ALA A 386 -46.34 55.68 -26.66
CA ALA A 386 -46.20 55.04 -27.96
C ALA A 386 -45.27 55.88 -28.84
N GLY A 387 -44.40 55.24 -29.63
CA GLY A 387 -43.45 55.98 -30.46
C GLY A 387 -42.80 55.16 -31.56
N ASP A 388 -42.03 55.88 -32.38
CA ASP A 388 -41.29 55.38 -33.53
C ASP A 388 -40.13 54.47 -33.09
N ALA A 389 -39.97 53.33 -33.74
CA ALA A 389 -38.99 52.30 -33.35
C ALA A 389 -37.51 52.74 -33.46
N GLU A 390 -37.20 53.84 -34.17
CA GLU A 390 -35.82 54.20 -34.53
C GLU A 390 -35.13 55.29 -33.68
N ALA A 391 -35.75 55.82 -32.62
CA ALA A 391 -35.07 56.78 -31.76
C ALA A 391 -35.04 56.28 -30.31
N GLY A 392 -33.88 55.80 -29.87
CA GLY A 392 -33.56 55.53 -28.45
C GLY A 392 -33.54 56.79 -27.56
N GLY A 393 -34.37 57.79 -27.87
CA GLY A 393 -34.59 58.99 -27.10
C GLY A 393 -35.84 58.83 -26.26
N PHE A 394 -35.68 58.98 -24.94
CA PHE A 394 -36.78 59.19 -24.02
C PHE A 394 -37.47 60.51 -24.44
N PHE A 395 -38.54 60.42 -25.25
CA PHE A 395 -39.31 61.61 -25.60
C PHE A 395 -40.02 62.11 -24.35
N GLY A 396 -39.72 63.36 -24.02
CA GLY A 396 -40.07 64.00 -22.77
C GLY A 396 -41.56 63.94 -22.46
N VAL A 397 -41.83 63.89 -21.16
CA VAL A 397 -43.12 64.04 -20.48
C VAL A 397 -44.10 64.92 -21.28
N GLY A 398 -44.92 64.28 -22.09
CA GLY A 398 -46.00 64.89 -22.84
C GLY A 398 -47.26 64.09 -22.58
N THR A 399 -47.93 64.42 -21.48
CA THR A 399 -49.19 63.85 -20.96
C THR A 399 -49.04 62.61 -20.05
N SER A 400 -49.08 62.86 -18.74
CA SER A 400 -49.43 61.84 -17.74
C SER A 400 -50.94 61.73 -17.65
N MET A 401 -51.51 60.52 -17.78
CA MET A 401 -52.87 60.28 -17.31
C MET A 401 -52.86 60.21 -15.79
N THR A 402 -53.30 61.29 -15.15
CA THR A 402 -53.70 61.30 -13.74
C THR A 402 -55.23 61.30 -13.74
N GLN A 403 -55.89 60.14 -13.84
CA GLN A 403 -57.36 60.08 -13.80
C GLN A 403 -57.85 59.02 -12.81
N ASP A 404 -58.66 59.47 -11.85
CA ASP A 404 -59.47 58.63 -10.97
C ASP A 404 -60.53 57.91 -11.81
N TYR A 405 -60.57 56.57 -11.72
CA TYR A 405 -61.27 55.62 -12.60
C TYR A 405 -62.82 55.68 -12.59
N THR A 406 -63.44 56.80 -12.18
CA THR A 406 -64.89 56.80 -11.88
C THR A 406 -65.80 57.31 -13.00
N THR A 407 -65.31 58.04 -14.03
CA THR A 407 -66.16 58.49 -15.15
C THR A 407 -65.40 58.83 -16.44
N GLY A 408 -65.70 58.11 -17.54
CA GLY A 408 -65.76 58.64 -18.91
C GLY A 408 -64.46 58.82 -19.70
N MET A 409 -64.44 58.22 -20.89
CA MET A 409 -63.45 58.29 -22.00
C MET A 409 -62.43 59.44 -21.93
N ALA A 410 -61.14 59.10 -21.89
CA ALA A 410 -60.04 60.00 -22.22
C ALA A 410 -59.52 59.69 -23.63
N ILE A 411 -59.48 60.70 -24.51
CA ILE A 411 -58.84 60.65 -25.82
C ILE A 411 -57.57 61.49 -25.72
N MET A 412 -56.40 60.90 -25.96
CA MET A 412 -55.14 61.65 -26.07
C MET A 412 -54.37 61.19 -27.31
N ASN A 413 -53.85 62.17 -28.08
CA ASN A 413 -52.85 61.92 -29.11
C ASN A 413 -51.59 61.41 -28.40
N ALA A 414 -51.18 60.19 -28.71
CA ALA A 414 -50.06 59.51 -28.05
C ALA A 414 -48.68 59.94 -28.59
N ASP A 415 -48.67 60.80 -29.61
CA ASP A 415 -47.53 61.20 -30.42
C ASP A 415 -47.69 62.70 -30.77
N MET A 416 -46.57 63.45 -30.77
CA MET A 416 -46.53 64.86 -31.17
C MET A 416 -46.96 65.09 -32.64
N ASP A 417 -46.84 64.06 -33.48
CA ASP A 417 -47.16 64.06 -34.90
C ASP A 417 -48.57 63.50 -35.20
N GLY A 418 -49.32 63.05 -34.19
CA GLY A 418 -50.74 62.65 -34.32
C GLY A 418 -51.01 61.32 -35.02
N ASN A 419 -50.01 60.42 -35.08
CA ASN A 419 -50.11 59.16 -35.83
C ASN A 419 -50.61 57.97 -35.01
N VAL A 420 -50.71 58.11 -33.69
CA VAL A 420 -51.20 57.06 -32.78
C VAL A 420 -52.26 57.64 -31.85
N ASP A 421 -53.44 57.02 -31.83
CA ASP A 421 -54.48 57.32 -30.84
C ASP A 421 -54.48 56.28 -29.71
N LEU A 422 -54.66 56.75 -28.48
CA LEU A 422 -54.92 55.92 -27.31
C LEU A 422 -56.36 56.12 -26.83
N TYR A 423 -57.09 55.01 -26.66
CA TYR A 423 -58.44 54.98 -26.10
C TYR A 423 -58.47 54.12 -24.85
N TYR A 424 -59.01 54.64 -23.75
CA TYR A 424 -59.29 53.84 -22.56
C TYR A 424 -60.78 53.89 -22.24
N ASP A 425 -61.42 52.71 -22.25
CA ASP A 425 -62.82 52.54 -21.88
C ASP A 425 -62.98 51.23 -21.08
N THR A 426 -63.61 51.32 -19.90
CA THR A 426 -64.07 50.16 -19.11
C THR A 426 -63.06 49.01 -18.95
N GLY A 427 -61.77 49.32 -18.71
CA GLY A 427 -60.71 48.34 -18.50
C GLY A 427 -60.00 47.85 -19.77
N VAL A 428 -60.36 48.40 -20.93
CA VAL A 428 -59.75 48.09 -22.22
C VAL A 428 -59.02 49.32 -22.75
N LEU A 429 -57.72 49.16 -22.98
CA LEU A 429 -56.89 50.13 -23.68
C LEU A 429 -56.81 49.73 -25.17
N THR A 430 -57.24 50.61 -26.07
CA THR A 430 -57.16 50.39 -27.53
C THR A 430 -56.18 51.38 -28.14
N LEU A 431 -55.28 50.88 -28.98
CA LEU A 431 -54.33 51.67 -29.75
C LEU A 431 -54.69 51.61 -31.22
N LYS A 432 -54.72 52.77 -31.87
CA LYS A 432 -54.91 52.84 -33.31
C LYS A 432 -53.65 53.30 -34.02
N ASN A 433 -53.14 52.46 -34.92
CA ASN A 433 -51.98 52.78 -35.74
C ASN A 433 -52.46 53.42 -37.05
N ARG A 434 -52.38 54.74 -37.17
CA ARG A 434 -52.92 55.45 -38.35
C ARG A 434 -52.01 55.40 -39.58
N LEU A 435 -50.79 54.90 -39.44
CA LEU A 435 -49.84 54.69 -40.53
C LEU A 435 -49.17 53.32 -40.35
N GLY A 436 -49.22 52.44 -41.36
CA GLY A 436 -48.77 51.03 -41.27
C GLY A 436 -47.26 50.77 -41.09
N ALA A 437 -46.58 51.56 -40.27
CA ALA A 437 -45.21 51.36 -39.83
C ALA A 437 -45.17 50.66 -38.46
N THR A 438 -44.10 49.90 -38.17
CA THR A 438 -43.90 49.24 -36.86
C THR A 438 -43.70 50.28 -35.77
N ARG A 439 -44.50 50.20 -34.71
CA ARG A 439 -44.44 51.06 -33.53
C ARG A 439 -44.18 50.25 -32.28
N VAL A 440 -43.66 50.92 -31.25
CA VAL A 440 -43.40 50.30 -29.94
C VAL A 440 -44.34 50.92 -28.91
N LEU A 441 -45.13 50.08 -28.26
CA LEU A 441 -45.96 50.46 -27.12
C LEU A 441 -45.21 50.11 -25.85
N THR A 442 -45.06 51.09 -24.97
CA THR A 442 -44.62 50.87 -23.60
C THR A 442 -45.78 51.15 -22.67
N VAL A 443 -46.20 50.12 -21.93
CA VAL A 443 -47.13 50.26 -20.80
C VAL A 443 -46.35 50.09 -19.52
N THR A 444 -46.33 51.15 -18.71
CA THR A 444 -45.71 51.12 -17.38
C THR A 444 -46.82 51.11 -16.34
N TYR A 445 -46.89 50.02 -15.59
CA TYR A 445 -47.80 49.90 -14.46
C TYR A 445 -47.07 50.36 -13.20
N CYS A 446 -47.52 51.48 -12.61
CA CYS A 446 -47.02 51.99 -11.35
C CYS A 446 -48.00 51.63 -10.23
N PHE A 447 -47.52 50.90 -9.23
CA PHE A 447 -48.25 50.60 -8.01
C PHE A 447 -47.41 50.99 -6.79
N ASP A 448 -48.09 51.33 -5.70
CA ASP A 448 -47.47 51.61 -4.40
C ASP A 448 -47.00 50.31 -3.71
#